data_AF-A0AB34K2W8-F1
#
_entry.id   AF-A0AB34K2W8-F1
#
_cell.length_a   1.000
_cell.length_b   1.000
_cell.length_c   1.000
_cell.angle_alpha   90.00
_cell.angle_beta   90.00
_cell.angle_gamma   90.00
#
_symmetry.space_group_name_H-M   'P 1'
#
loop_
_entity.id
_entity.type
_entity.pdbx_description
1 polymer ?
#
loop_
_entity_poly.entity_id
_entity_poly.type
_entity_poly.pdbx_seq_one_letter_code
_entity_poly.pdbx_strand_id
1 'polypeptide(L)'
;MRREDGPTGARELQRALTARLLRRLCALPLFDRRSSRGVLRWAVLWGGHNLLLRGGEFGCVDNKDFTAAYGLTLADCDWIAPCAETGGYDALVVDMMVIKDERVTRSRVPCLIRRRQPPSVPRGADPCCAYDALRALWEQRIAQTPPSERSTAPLFALPDGIAVSTATVLSFVREAAVAAGEPPGDFDSRSLRIGGATDLYHLFGPQEAERLIAARGRWCSLIHQIYTRLSATSMLAVSSVMADATGVDLEAFRHGYVMPAIVRARRS
;
A
#
# COMPACT_ATOMS: atom_id res chain seq x y z
N MET A 1 -29.07 -18.19 -21.77
CA MET A 1 -28.21 -17.20 -21.07
C MET A 1 -29.06 -16.59 -19.95
N ARG A 2 -28.74 -16.82 -18.67
CA ARG A 2 -29.57 -16.30 -17.55
C ARG A 2 -29.13 -14.87 -17.23
N ARG A 3 -30.09 -14.01 -16.86
CA ARG A 3 -29.94 -12.60 -16.47
C ARG A 3 -29.12 -12.36 -15.18
N GLU A 4 -28.48 -13.40 -14.64
CA GLU A 4 -27.93 -13.43 -13.27
C GLU A 4 -26.40 -13.52 -13.21
N ASP A 5 -25.71 -13.64 -14.35
CA ASP A 5 -24.24 -13.72 -14.42
C ASP A 5 -23.55 -12.33 -14.42
N GLY A 6 -24.18 -11.32 -13.81
CA GLY A 6 -23.54 -10.05 -13.49
C GLY A 6 -22.65 -10.19 -12.25
N PRO A 7 -21.61 -9.36 -12.05
CA PRO A 7 -20.83 -9.38 -10.82
C PRO A 7 -21.77 -9.27 -9.63
N THR A 8 -21.64 -10.16 -8.64
CA THR A 8 -22.48 -10.20 -7.44
C THR A 8 -22.42 -8.85 -6.73
N GLY A 9 -23.49 -8.08 -6.89
CA GLY A 9 -23.56 -6.67 -6.55
C GLY A 9 -23.94 -6.44 -5.10
N ALA A 10 -22.93 -6.33 -4.24
CA ALA A 10 -22.83 -5.35 -3.15
C ALA A 10 -21.54 -5.64 -2.38
N ARG A 11 -20.48 -4.89 -2.67
CA ARG A 11 -19.43 -4.65 -1.67
C ARG A 11 -19.79 -3.35 -0.98
N GLU A 12 -19.66 -3.32 0.34
CA GLU A 12 -19.62 -2.05 1.07
C GLU A 12 -18.58 -1.14 0.40
N LEU A 13 -18.95 0.12 0.18
CA LEU A 13 -18.08 1.08 -0.49
C LEU A 13 -16.78 1.21 0.30
N GLN A 14 -15.68 0.79 -0.32
CA GLN A 14 -14.35 0.86 0.29
C GLN A 14 -13.39 1.57 -0.66
N ARG A 15 -13.14 2.84 -0.36
CA ARG A 15 -12.37 3.78 -1.17
C ARG A 15 -10.87 3.65 -0.92
N ALA A 16 -10.11 3.92 -1.97
CA ALA A 16 -8.66 3.92 -1.94
C ALA A 16 -8.13 5.25 -1.39
N LEU A 17 -7.26 5.21 -0.37
CA LEU A 17 -6.52 6.40 0.06
C LEU A 17 -5.25 6.54 -0.80
N THR A 18 -5.43 7.08 -2.01
CA THR A 18 -4.38 7.24 -3.03
C THR A 18 -3.41 8.37 -2.69
N ALA A 19 -2.25 8.40 -3.36
CA ALA A 19 -1.28 9.48 -3.28
C ALA A 19 -1.89 10.84 -3.67
N ARG A 20 -2.91 10.87 -4.53
CA ARG A 20 -3.66 12.10 -4.84
C ARG A 20 -4.38 12.64 -3.61
N LEU A 21 -5.05 11.79 -2.83
CA LEU A 21 -5.69 12.19 -1.58
C LEU A 21 -4.64 12.53 -0.52
N LEU A 22 -3.61 11.71 -0.35
CA LEU A 22 -2.53 11.94 0.62
C LEU A 22 -1.79 13.28 0.38
N ARG A 23 -1.59 13.66 -0.89
CA ARG A 23 -1.00 14.96 -1.24
C ARG A 23 -1.84 16.17 -0.82
N ARG A 24 -3.17 16.03 -0.71
CA ARG A 24 -4.01 17.11 -0.16
C ARG A 24 -3.58 17.44 1.28
N LEU A 25 -3.26 16.43 2.08
CA LEU A 25 -2.77 16.65 3.45
C LEU A 25 -1.41 17.35 3.49
N CYS A 26 -0.51 17.04 2.54
CA CYS A 26 0.78 17.72 2.43
C CYS A 26 0.63 19.25 2.28
N ALA A 27 -0.50 19.72 1.73
CA ALA A 27 -0.80 21.13 1.51
C ALA A 27 -1.54 21.79 2.70
N LEU A 28 -1.90 21.04 3.76
CA LEU A 28 -2.62 21.55 4.92
C LEU A 28 -1.63 21.94 6.04
N PRO A 29 -1.44 23.25 6.33
CA PRO A 29 -0.45 23.68 7.34
C PRO A 29 -0.78 23.18 8.75
N LEU A 30 -2.07 23.01 9.05
CA LEU A 30 -2.56 22.60 10.37
C LEU A 30 -2.62 21.09 10.56
N PHE A 31 -2.36 20.29 9.53
CA PHE A 31 -2.32 18.84 9.71
C PHE A 31 -0.99 18.46 10.35
N ASP A 32 -1.06 18.15 11.65
CA ASP A 32 0.12 17.91 12.48
C ASP A 32 1.03 16.78 11.94
N ARG A 33 2.32 17.12 11.82
CA ARG A 33 3.45 16.26 11.41
C ARG A 33 4.63 16.30 12.39
N ARG A 34 4.52 17.09 13.47
CA ARG A 34 5.65 17.40 14.36
C ARG A 34 5.51 16.76 15.72
N SER A 35 4.29 16.63 16.25
CA SER A 35 4.10 15.90 17.50
C SER A 35 4.42 14.42 17.31
N SER A 36 4.69 13.71 18.41
CA SER A 36 4.90 12.26 18.39
C SER A 36 3.76 11.50 17.69
N ARG A 37 2.50 11.93 17.90
CA ARG A 37 1.33 11.36 17.21
C ARG A 37 1.32 11.74 15.74
N GLY A 38 1.68 13.00 15.41
CA GLY A 38 1.79 13.49 14.05
C GLY A 38 2.82 12.72 13.22
N VAL A 39 4.02 12.53 13.75
CA VAL A 39 5.10 11.74 13.15
C VAL A 39 4.65 10.30 12.91
N LEU A 40 4.09 9.64 13.95
CA LEU A 40 3.54 8.29 13.84
C LEU A 40 2.46 8.19 12.76
N ARG A 41 1.48 9.09 12.78
CA ARG A 41 0.38 9.13 11.80
C ARG A 41 0.94 9.31 10.38
N TRP A 42 1.90 10.19 10.18
CA TRP A 42 2.49 10.46 8.87
C TRP A 42 3.25 9.24 8.33
N ALA A 43 4.00 8.56 9.20
CA ALA A 43 4.67 7.31 8.88
C ALA A 43 3.68 6.18 8.57
N VAL A 44 2.56 6.07 9.30
CA VAL A 44 1.49 5.11 9.00
C VAL A 44 0.89 5.37 7.62
N LEU A 45 0.55 6.62 7.30
CA LEU A 45 -0.07 6.98 6.03
C LEU A 45 0.87 6.73 4.85
N TRP A 46 2.06 7.33 4.84
CA TRP A 46 2.97 7.21 3.69
C TRP A 46 3.70 5.87 3.65
N GLY A 47 4.09 5.32 4.80
CA GLY A 47 4.68 3.98 4.90
C GLY A 47 3.68 2.90 4.51
N GLY A 48 2.45 2.96 5.01
CA GLY A 48 1.38 2.03 4.68
C GLY A 48 0.99 2.01 3.21
N HIS A 49 0.88 3.21 2.61
CA HIS A 49 0.63 3.36 1.18
C HIS A 49 1.78 2.78 0.36
N ASN A 50 3.03 3.11 0.71
CA ASN A 50 4.19 2.68 -0.07
C ASN A 50 4.43 1.16 0.06
N LEU A 51 4.49 0.63 1.28
CA LEU A 51 4.77 -0.77 1.61
C LEU A 51 3.54 -1.69 1.48
N LEU A 52 2.40 -1.12 1.07
CA LEU A 52 1.12 -1.83 0.92
C LEU A 52 0.69 -2.55 2.20
N LEU A 53 0.93 -1.98 3.38
CA LEU A 53 0.67 -2.67 4.66
C LEU A 53 -0.82 -2.89 4.91
N ARG A 54 -1.16 -4.06 5.47
CA ARG A 54 -2.48 -4.28 6.10
C ARG A 54 -2.52 -3.62 7.48
N GLY A 55 -3.72 -3.31 7.99
CA GLY A 55 -3.89 -2.68 9.30
C GLY A 55 -3.12 -3.35 10.45
N GLY A 56 -3.11 -4.69 10.51
CA GLY A 56 -2.35 -5.41 11.54
C GLY A 56 -0.85 -5.59 11.25
N GLU A 57 -0.38 -5.31 10.02
CA GLU A 57 1.05 -5.45 9.66
C GLU A 57 1.89 -4.30 10.24
N PHE A 58 1.27 -3.20 10.70
CA PHE A 58 1.97 -2.12 11.39
C PHE A 58 2.39 -2.50 12.82
N GLY A 59 1.59 -3.31 13.52
CA GLY A 59 1.80 -3.65 14.91
C GLY A 59 1.04 -4.92 15.28
N CYS A 60 -0.25 -4.80 15.57
CA CYS A 60 -1.10 -5.95 15.87
C CYS A 60 -2.53 -5.85 15.32
N VAL A 61 -3.18 -7.00 15.24
CA VAL A 61 -4.64 -7.06 15.06
C VAL A 61 -5.31 -6.68 16.38
N ASP A 62 -6.50 -6.09 16.32
CA ASP A 62 -7.25 -5.73 17.52
C ASP A 62 -7.44 -6.94 18.44
N ASN A 63 -7.32 -6.71 19.76
CA ASN A 63 -7.38 -7.73 20.81
C ASN A 63 -6.27 -8.81 20.74
N LYS A 64 -5.18 -8.56 20.01
CA LYS A 64 -3.96 -9.39 20.05
C LYS A 64 -2.78 -8.56 20.52
N ASP A 65 -1.89 -9.21 21.25
CA ASP A 65 -0.61 -8.62 21.63
C ASP A 65 0.35 -8.53 20.44
N PHE A 66 1.22 -7.53 20.49
CA PHE A 66 2.33 -7.43 19.56
C PHE A 66 3.33 -8.56 19.80
N THR A 67 3.92 -9.05 18.71
CA THR A 67 5.10 -9.91 18.78
C THR A 67 6.06 -9.60 17.65
N ALA A 68 7.34 -9.55 17.99
CA ALA A 68 8.45 -9.31 17.08
C ALA A 68 8.59 -10.39 16.00
N ALA A 69 7.94 -11.55 16.17
CA ALA A 69 7.99 -12.64 15.21
C ALA A 69 7.32 -12.29 13.87
N TYR A 70 6.29 -11.43 13.88
CA TYR A 70 5.60 -11.01 12.66
C TYR A 70 5.29 -9.51 12.58
N GLY A 71 5.37 -8.77 13.68
CA GLY A 71 5.26 -7.32 13.69
C GLY A 71 6.56 -6.63 13.26
N LEU A 72 6.43 -5.42 12.71
CA LEU A 72 7.58 -4.60 12.34
C LEU A 72 8.27 -4.01 13.58
N THR A 73 9.55 -4.28 13.72
CA THR A 73 10.42 -3.82 14.80
C THR A 73 11.40 -2.75 14.33
N LEU A 74 12.12 -2.12 15.27
CA LEU A 74 13.16 -1.15 14.91
C LEU A 74 14.35 -1.79 14.17
N ALA A 75 14.58 -3.09 14.38
CA ALA A 75 15.64 -3.85 13.71
C ALA A 75 15.27 -4.28 12.28
N ASP A 76 13.99 -4.19 11.89
CA ASP A 76 13.53 -4.54 10.54
C ASP A 76 13.76 -3.40 9.53
N CYS A 77 14.51 -2.35 9.90
CA CYS A 77 14.81 -1.19 9.07
C CYS A 77 16.32 -1.07 8.84
N ASP A 78 16.76 -1.24 7.60
CA ASP A 78 18.14 -0.98 7.19
C ASP A 78 18.23 0.29 6.34
N TRP A 79 19.06 1.24 6.78
CA TRP A 79 19.17 2.58 6.21
C TRP A 79 20.41 2.68 5.34
N ILE A 80 20.20 2.70 4.03
CA ILE A 80 21.24 2.65 3.02
C ILE A 80 21.63 4.09 2.63
N ALA A 81 22.91 4.40 2.78
CA ALA A 81 23.48 5.66 2.32
C ALA A 81 23.48 5.75 0.77
N PRO A 82 23.57 6.96 0.19
CA PRO A 82 23.58 7.14 -1.25
C PRO A 82 24.70 6.33 -1.94
N CYS A 83 24.33 5.50 -2.91
CA CYS A 83 25.27 4.71 -3.71
C CYS A 83 24.78 4.61 -5.17
N ALA A 84 25.54 3.93 -6.03
CA ALA A 84 25.21 3.80 -7.45
C ALA A 84 23.86 3.08 -7.65
N GLU A 85 23.60 2.03 -6.87
CA GLU A 85 22.40 1.18 -6.94
C GLU A 85 21.14 1.94 -6.51
N THR A 86 21.26 2.92 -5.61
CA THR A 86 20.15 3.79 -5.20
C THR A 86 19.98 5.02 -6.10
N GLY A 87 20.83 5.16 -7.13
CA GLY A 87 20.89 6.32 -8.01
C GLY A 87 21.42 7.59 -7.33
N GLY A 88 22.23 7.45 -6.28
CA GLY A 88 22.75 8.58 -5.50
C GLY A 88 21.76 9.17 -4.49
N TYR A 89 20.71 8.41 -4.11
CA TYR A 89 19.73 8.82 -3.11
C TYR A 89 19.82 7.94 -1.86
N ASP A 90 19.43 8.47 -0.71
CA ASP A 90 19.21 7.63 0.47
C ASP A 90 18.10 6.61 0.19
N ALA A 91 18.24 5.40 0.75
CA ALA A 91 17.25 4.35 0.65
C ALA A 91 17.05 3.62 1.99
N LEU A 92 15.91 2.94 2.11
CA LEU A 92 15.50 2.15 3.25
C LEU A 92 15.10 0.76 2.76
N VAL A 93 15.57 -0.29 3.40
CA VAL A 93 15.01 -1.63 3.29
C VAL A 93 14.15 -1.88 4.52
N VAL A 94 12.91 -2.32 4.31
CA VAL A 94 12.02 -2.79 5.38
C VAL A 94 11.74 -4.28 5.20
N ASP A 95 12.15 -5.08 6.17
CA ASP A 95 11.97 -6.54 6.15
C ASP A 95 10.63 -6.93 6.78
N MET A 96 9.66 -7.27 5.93
CA MET A 96 8.27 -7.48 6.35
C MET A 96 7.85 -8.94 6.36
N MET A 97 7.12 -9.35 7.40
CA MET A 97 6.41 -10.62 7.43
C MET A 97 5.02 -10.53 6.81
N VAL A 98 4.51 -11.67 6.34
CA VAL A 98 3.11 -11.79 5.92
C VAL A 98 2.26 -12.09 7.14
N ILE A 99 1.32 -11.20 7.49
CA ILE A 99 0.49 -11.35 8.71
C ILE A 99 -0.33 -12.65 8.77
N LYS A 100 -0.65 -13.24 7.61
CA LYS A 100 -1.40 -14.52 7.54
C LYS A 100 -0.53 -15.75 7.81
N ASP A 101 0.78 -15.58 7.96
CA ASP A 101 1.70 -16.65 8.34
C ASP A 101 1.81 -16.76 9.86
N GLU A 102 0.71 -17.18 10.50
CA GLU A 102 0.62 -17.27 11.96
C GLU A 102 1.60 -18.28 12.57
N ARG A 103 2.17 -19.17 11.75
CA ARG A 103 3.18 -20.16 12.14
C ARG A 103 4.63 -19.71 11.87
N VAL A 104 4.83 -18.51 11.33
CA VAL A 104 6.16 -17.94 11.02
C VAL A 104 6.99 -18.92 10.16
N THR A 105 6.34 -19.48 9.14
CA THR A 105 6.95 -20.49 8.27
C THR A 105 7.78 -19.89 7.13
N ARG A 106 7.61 -18.59 6.87
CA ARG A 106 8.31 -17.85 5.82
C ARG A 106 9.33 -16.89 6.38
N SER A 107 10.31 -16.55 5.55
CA SER A 107 11.25 -15.46 5.81
C SER A 107 10.58 -14.10 5.60
N ARG A 108 11.13 -13.07 6.27
CA ARG A 108 10.81 -11.68 5.98
C ARG A 108 11.13 -11.35 4.52
N VAL A 109 10.31 -10.49 3.92
CA VAL A 109 10.45 -10.05 2.53
C VAL A 109 10.96 -8.61 2.53
N PRO A 110 12.14 -8.34 1.96
CA PRO A 110 12.69 -6.99 1.89
C PRO A 110 11.88 -6.13 0.93
N CYS A 111 11.59 -4.90 1.32
CA CYS A 111 10.99 -3.90 0.45
C CYS A 111 11.73 -2.57 0.53
N LEU A 112 12.10 -2.06 -0.63
CA LEU A 112 12.96 -0.89 -0.74
C LEU A 112 12.12 0.38 -0.86
N ILE A 113 12.54 1.45 -0.18
CA ILE A 113 12.00 2.80 -0.32
C ILE A 113 13.16 3.73 -0.60
N ARG A 114 13.16 4.35 -1.77
CA ARG A 114 14.09 5.43 -2.10
C ARG A 114 13.55 6.76 -1.60
N ARG A 115 14.43 7.61 -1.08
CA ARG A 115 14.11 9.01 -0.75
C ARG A 115 13.77 9.78 -2.03
N ARG A 116 12.74 10.63 -1.97
CA ARG A 116 12.25 11.40 -3.14
C ARG A 116 13.20 12.53 -3.54
N GLN A 117 13.82 13.15 -2.55
CA GLN A 117 14.73 14.29 -2.71
C GLN A 117 16.18 13.86 -2.55
N PRO A 118 17.14 14.50 -3.26
CA PRO A 118 18.55 14.18 -3.14
C PRO A 118 19.10 14.53 -1.74
N PRO A 119 20.26 13.97 -1.33
CA PRO A 119 20.86 14.21 -0.02
C PRO A 119 21.11 15.70 0.30
N SER A 120 21.31 16.53 -0.73
CA SER A 120 21.49 17.98 -0.60
C SER A 120 20.25 18.72 -0.08
N VAL A 121 19.06 18.13 -0.20
CA VAL A 121 17.81 18.70 0.31
C VAL A 121 17.58 18.22 1.75
N PRO A 122 17.27 19.10 2.72
CA PRO A 122 17.00 18.70 4.11
C PRO A 122 15.89 17.64 4.25
N ARG A 123 16.04 16.70 5.21
CA ARG A 123 14.99 15.73 5.54
C ARG A 123 13.73 16.45 6.01
N GLY A 124 12.57 15.98 5.55
CA GLY A 124 11.26 16.55 5.88
C GLY A 124 10.82 17.72 4.99
N ALA A 125 11.67 18.16 4.05
CA ALA A 125 11.32 19.20 3.08
C ALA A 125 10.24 18.74 2.08
N ASP A 126 10.21 17.45 1.73
CA ASP A 126 9.13 16.85 0.95
C ASP A 126 8.14 16.15 1.90
N PRO A 127 6.99 16.77 2.22
CA PRO A 127 5.99 16.18 3.12
C PRO A 127 5.40 14.89 2.57
N CYS A 128 5.57 14.57 1.29
CA CYS A 128 5.02 13.38 0.68
C CYS A 128 6.05 12.24 0.54
N CYS A 129 7.20 12.38 1.21
CA CYS A 129 8.29 11.40 1.20
C CYS A 129 8.10 10.33 2.29
N ALA A 130 7.76 9.10 1.87
CA ALA A 130 7.62 7.95 2.76
C ALA A 130 8.93 7.62 3.50
N TYR A 131 10.08 7.77 2.84
CA TYR A 131 11.39 7.60 3.47
C TYR A 131 11.56 8.58 4.64
N ASP A 132 11.35 9.88 4.41
CA ASP A 132 11.53 10.90 5.45
C ASP A 132 10.53 10.69 6.60
N ALA A 133 9.30 10.29 6.30
CA ALA A 133 8.27 9.98 7.31
C ALA A 133 8.65 8.79 8.20
N LEU A 134 9.10 7.68 7.60
CA LEU A 134 9.56 6.50 8.33
C LEU A 134 10.84 6.79 9.12
N ARG A 135 11.75 7.61 8.56
CA ARG A 135 13.00 8.00 9.22
C ARG A 135 12.73 8.81 10.48
N ALA A 136 11.81 9.78 10.41
CA ALA A 136 11.42 10.57 11.57
C ALA A 136 10.82 9.71 12.69
N LEU A 137 9.94 8.76 12.36
CA LEU A 137 9.40 7.81 13.33
C LEU A 137 10.50 6.94 13.94
N TRP A 138 11.35 6.35 13.11
CA TRP A 138 12.43 5.47 13.56
C TRP A 138 13.41 6.20 14.47
N GLU A 139 13.84 7.41 14.12
CA GLU A 139 14.74 8.24 14.94
C GLU A 139 14.11 8.55 16.32
N GLN A 140 12.82 8.90 16.35
CA GLN A 140 12.09 9.13 17.60
C GLN A 140 12.05 7.87 18.48
N ARG A 141 11.79 6.70 17.87
CA ARG A 141 11.72 5.43 18.59
C ARG A 141 13.08 4.97 19.09
N ILE A 142 14.13 5.09 18.29
CA ILE A 142 15.50 4.74 18.68
C ILE A 142 15.99 5.57 19.86
N ALA A 143 15.59 6.85 19.95
CA ALA A 143 15.89 7.70 21.10
C ALA A 143 15.17 7.26 22.39
N GLN A 144 14.05 6.54 22.26
CA GLN A 144 13.20 6.07 23.36
C GLN A 144 13.41 4.58 23.71
N THR A 145 14.22 3.86 22.93
CA THR A 145 14.38 2.41 23.05
C THR A 145 15.85 2.02 23.24
N PRO A 146 16.20 1.36 24.36
CA PRO A 146 17.55 0.86 24.60
C PRO A 146 18.03 -0.06 23.48
N PRO A 147 19.33 -0.07 23.13
CA PRO A 147 19.86 -0.92 22.06
C PRO A 147 19.48 -2.40 22.16
N SER A 148 19.44 -2.95 23.38
CA SER A 148 19.08 -4.35 23.66
C SER A 148 17.63 -4.72 23.33
N GLU A 149 16.74 -3.73 23.23
CA GLU A 149 15.30 -3.94 23.01
C GLU A 149 14.87 -3.66 21.56
N ARG A 150 15.75 -3.13 20.71
CA ARG A 150 15.38 -2.66 19.36
C ARG A 150 14.89 -3.78 18.44
N SER A 151 15.34 -5.02 18.65
CA SER A 151 14.89 -6.19 17.88
C SER A 151 13.51 -6.69 18.29
N THR A 152 12.98 -6.25 19.43
CA THR A 152 11.67 -6.66 19.95
C THR A 152 10.70 -5.49 20.10
N ALA A 153 11.19 -4.26 20.08
CA ALA A 153 10.37 -3.07 20.18
C ALA A 153 9.64 -2.77 18.86
N PRO A 154 8.33 -2.46 18.89
CA PRO A 154 7.57 -2.11 17.70
C PRO A 154 8.07 -0.81 17.07
N LEU A 155 8.18 -0.81 15.74
CA LEU A 155 8.48 0.39 14.94
C LEU A 155 7.33 1.39 15.03
N PHE A 156 6.10 0.93 14.77
CA PHE A 156 4.90 1.74 14.89
C PHE A 156 4.31 1.58 16.29
N ALA A 157 4.69 2.50 17.17
CA ALA A 157 4.21 2.53 18.54
C ALA A 157 3.63 3.89 18.89
N LEU A 158 2.60 3.87 19.73
CA LEU A 158 2.09 5.05 20.42
C LEU A 158 3.17 5.64 21.35
N PRO A 159 3.00 6.88 21.85
CA PRO A 159 3.99 7.53 22.71
C PRO A 159 4.32 6.78 24.00
N ASP A 160 3.42 5.91 24.47
CA ASP A 160 3.62 5.02 25.61
C ASP A 160 4.39 3.72 25.27
N GLY A 161 4.79 3.55 24.01
CA GLY A 161 5.54 2.40 23.52
C GLY A 161 4.66 1.22 23.08
N ILE A 162 3.34 1.32 23.22
CA ILE A 162 2.41 0.26 22.80
C ILE A 162 2.31 0.23 21.28
N ALA A 163 2.42 -0.96 20.68
CA ALA A 163 2.29 -1.13 19.24
C ALA A 163 0.93 -0.65 18.74
N VAL A 164 0.89 -0.05 17.55
CA VAL A 164 -0.38 0.38 16.96
C VAL A 164 -1.26 -0.83 16.60
N SER A 165 -2.54 -0.73 16.94
CA SER A 165 -3.56 -1.70 16.55
C SER A 165 -4.18 -1.39 15.19
N THR A 166 -4.98 -2.33 14.66
CA THR A 166 -5.76 -2.12 13.44
C THR A 166 -6.75 -0.97 13.60
N ALA A 167 -7.37 -0.82 14.77
CA ALA A 167 -8.25 0.30 15.11
C ALA A 167 -7.50 1.64 15.13
N THR A 168 -6.25 1.67 15.61
CA THR A 168 -5.40 2.87 15.58
C THR A 168 -5.12 3.29 14.14
N VAL A 169 -4.75 2.34 13.27
CA VAL A 169 -4.52 2.59 11.84
C VAL A 169 -5.80 3.09 11.17
N LEU A 170 -6.95 2.49 11.48
CA LEU A 170 -8.26 2.93 10.97
C LEU A 170 -8.57 4.37 11.38
N SER A 171 -8.32 4.74 12.63
CA SER A 171 -8.48 6.11 13.12
C SER A 171 -7.62 7.10 12.31
N PHE A 172 -6.34 6.80 12.09
CA PHE A 172 -5.46 7.64 11.27
C PHE A 172 -5.93 7.77 9.81
N VAL A 173 -6.40 6.68 9.21
CA VAL A 173 -6.95 6.70 7.85
C VAL A 173 -8.19 7.59 7.77
N ARG A 174 -9.09 7.50 8.75
CA ARG A 174 -10.32 8.31 8.78
C ARG A 174 -10.05 9.78 9.06
N GLU A 175 -9.12 10.09 9.97
CA GLU A 175 -8.61 11.46 10.16
C GLU A 175 -8.07 12.03 8.85
N ALA A 176 -7.32 11.23 8.09
CA ALA A 176 -6.78 11.66 6.82
C ALA A 176 -7.86 11.87 5.73
N ALA A 177 -8.88 11.02 5.70
CA ALA A 177 -10.03 11.17 4.81
C ALA A 177 -10.78 12.47 5.10
N VAL A 178 -11.10 12.74 6.38
CA VAL A 178 -11.74 13.99 6.81
C VAL A 178 -10.92 15.20 6.40
N ALA A 179 -9.61 15.19 6.68
CA ALA A 179 -8.71 16.29 6.29
C ALA A 179 -8.66 16.49 4.77
N ALA A 180 -8.79 15.42 3.98
CA ALA A 180 -8.84 15.48 2.52
C ALA A 180 -10.21 15.89 1.94
N GLY A 181 -11.21 16.17 2.80
CA GLY A 181 -12.57 16.54 2.41
C GLY A 181 -13.43 15.36 1.98
N GLU A 182 -13.11 14.15 2.44
CA GLU A 182 -13.79 12.91 2.04
C GLU A 182 -14.58 12.32 3.23
N PRO A 183 -15.71 11.62 2.98
CA PRO A 183 -16.49 10.98 4.02
C PRO A 183 -15.70 9.81 4.66
N PRO A 184 -15.43 9.82 5.99
CA PRO A 184 -14.59 8.80 6.63
C PRO A 184 -15.22 7.40 6.65
N GLY A 185 -16.54 7.30 6.49
CA GLY A 185 -17.27 6.03 6.45
C GLY A 185 -16.85 5.13 5.26
N ASP A 186 -16.37 5.73 4.18
CA ASP A 186 -15.95 5.01 2.97
C ASP A 186 -14.54 4.41 3.07
N PHE A 187 -13.84 4.62 4.20
CA PHE A 187 -12.44 4.23 4.38
C PHE A 187 -12.27 3.26 5.55
N ASP A 188 -11.32 2.35 5.37
CA ASP A 188 -10.95 1.30 6.31
C ASP A 188 -9.42 1.15 6.48
N SER A 189 -8.98 0.26 7.37
CA SER A 189 -7.54 0.01 7.63
C SER A 189 -6.78 -0.59 6.43
N ARG A 190 -7.48 -1.01 5.37
CA ARG A 190 -6.90 -1.52 4.12
C ARG A 190 -6.85 -0.44 3.03
N SER A 191 -7.40 0.74 3.26
CA SER A 191 -7.54 1.80 2.24
C SER A 191 -6.20 2.34 1.77
N LEU A 192 -5.18 2.34 2.63
CA LEU A 192 -3.79 2.65 2.26
C LEU A 192 -3.22 1.63 1.27
N ARG A 193 -3.41 0.35 1.56
CA ARG A 193 -2.99 -0.76 0.70
C ARG A 193 -3.69 -0.73 -0.66
N ILE A 194 -4.99 -0.46 -0.68
CA ILE A 194 -5.76 -0.28 -1.93
C ILE A 194 -5.24 0.94 -2.69
N GLY A 195 -4.97 2.05 -1.99
CA GLY A 195 -4.38 3.27 -2.54
C GLY A 195 -3.06 3.03 -3.25
N GLY A 196 -2.10 2.42 -2.57
CA GLY A 196 -0.80 2.11 -3.15
C GLY A 196 -0.87 1.14 -4.33
N ALA A 197 -1.69 0.09 -4.23
CA ALA A 197 -1.88 -0.86 -5.33
C ALA A 197 -2.53 -0.20 -6.56
N THR A 198 -3.52 0.67 -6.33
CA THR A 198 -4.19 1.44 -7.38
C THR A 198 -3.22 2.41 -8.06
N ASP A 199 -2.40 3.13 -7.29
CA ASP A 199 -1.41 4.05 -7.85
C ASP A 199 -0.32 3.32 -8.65
N LEU A 200 0.16 2.15 -8.18
CA LEU A 200 1.09 1.31 -8.95
C LEU A 200 0.49 0.88 -10.28
N TYR A 201 -0.78 0.46 -10.28
CA TYR A 201 -1.49 0.10 -11.51
C TYR A 201 -1.58 1.25 -12.50
N HIS A 202 -1.87 2.47 -12.02
CA HIS A 202 -1.92 3.65 -12.89
C HIS A 202 -0.56 4.07 -13.43
N LEU A 203 0.52 3.91 -12.65
CA LEU A 203 1.86 4.34 -13.04
C LEU A 203 2.53 3.37 -14.03
N PHE A 204 2.33 2.07 -13.86
CA PHE A 204 3.09 1.05 -14.59
C PHE A 204 2.24 0.18 -15.54
N GLY A 205 0.92 0.37 -15.54
CA GLY A 205 0.00 -0.46 -16.30
C GLY A 205 -0.11 -1.89 -15.75
N PRO A 206 -1.01 -2.73 -16.29
CA PRO A 206 -1.39 -4.00 -15.69
C PRO A 206 -0.23 -5.00 -15.55
N GLN A 207 0.61 -5.14 -16.58
CA GLN A 207 1.63 -6.20 -16.65
C GLN A 207 2.75 -5.98 -15.63
N GLU A 208 3.26 -4.75 -15.52
CA GLU A 208 4.34 -4.44 -14.59
C GLU A 208 3.81 -4.20 -13.17
N ALA A 209 2.63 -3.59 -13.03
CA ALA A 209 2.01 -3.42 -11.72
C ALA A 209 1.69 -4.75 -11.05
N GLU A 210 1.25 -5.79 -11.79
CA GLU A 210 0.99 -7.09 -11.17
C GLU A 210 2.22 -7.63 -10.41
N ARG A 211 3.40 -7.58 -11.04
CA ARG A 211 4.67 -8.02 -10.42
C ARG A 211 5.03 -7.16 -9.22
N LEU A 212 4.98 -5.84 -9.37
CA LEU A 212 5.35 -4.89 -8.31
C LEU A 212 4.40 -4.98 -7.11
N ILE A 213 3.09 -5.08 -7.34
CA ILE A 213 2.10 -5.18 -6.28
C ILE A 213 2.16 -6.58 -5.62
N ALA A 214 2.43 -7.65 -6.37
CA ALA A 214 2.62 -8.98 -5.79
C ALA A 214 3.85 -9.01 -4.86
N ALA A 215 4.98 -8.47 -5.30
CA ALA A 215 6.21 -8.38 -4.50
C ALA A 215 6.03 -7.48 -3.28
N ARG A 216 5.60 -6.22 -3.47
CA ARG A 216 5.40 -5.25 -2.38
C ARG A 216 4.26 -5.62 -1.45
N GLY A 217 3.20 -6.26 -1.95
CA GLY A 217 2.06 -6.68 -1.17
C GLY A 217 2.26 -8.05 -0.52
N ARG A 218 3.27 -8.80 -0.94
CA ARG A 218 3.53 -10.18 -0.51
C ARG A 218 2.31 -11.07 -0.78
N TRP A 219 1.82 -11.03 -2.03
CA TRP A 219 0.68 -11.85 -2.47
C TRP A 219 1.14 -13.15 -3.12
N CYS A 220 0.44 -14.25 -2.82
CA CYS A 220 0.68 -15.56 -3.42
C CYS A 220 -0.35 -15.97 -4.50
N SER A 221 -1.30 -15.09 -4.85
CA SER A 221 -2.34 -15.36 -5.87
C SER A 221 -2.75 -14.08 -6.62
N LEU A 222 -3.66 -14.20 -7.61
CA LEU A 222 -4.26 -13.16 -8.48
C LEU A 222 -5.04 -12.05 -7.75
N ILE A 223 -4.70 -11.79 -6.49
CA ILE A 223 -5.32 -10.83 -5.59
C ILE A 223 -5.15 -9.37 -6.08
N HIS A 224 -4.27 -9.08 -7.04
CA HIS A 224 -4.17 -7.74 -7.64
C HIS A 224 -5.54 -7.24 -8.13
N GLN A 225 -6.37 -8.12 -8.70
CA GLN A 225 -7.73 -7.81 -9.18
C GLN A 225 -8.67 -7.31 -8.06
N ILE A 226 -8.43 -7.71 -6.81
CA ILE A 226 -9.27 -7.34 -5.65
C ILE A 226 -8.89 -5.96 -5.10
N TYR A 227 -7.62 -5.59 -5.19
CA TYR A 227 -7.06 -4.40 -4.52
C TYR A 227 -6.77 -3.23 -5.46
N THR A 228 -6.72 -3.43 -6.78
CA THR A 228 -6.73 -2.34 -7.75
C THR A 228 -8.14 -1.77 -7.90
N ARG A 229 -8.27 -0.45 -8.03
CA ARG A 229 -9.52 0.17 -8.46
C ARG A 229 -9.38 0.64 -9.91
N LEU A 230 -10.40 0.41 -10.73
CA LEU A 230 -10.49 1.04 -12.05
C LEU A 230 -10.55 2.56 -11.86
N SER A 231 -9.74 3.33 -12.58
CA SER A 231 -9.90 4.79 -12.60
C SER A 231 -10.94 5.21 -13.61
N ALA A 232 -11.65 6.29 -13.30
CA ALA A 232 -12.50 6.98 -14.26
C ALA A 232 -11.71 7.38 -15.51
N THR A 233 -10.46 7.84 -15.37
CA THR A 233 -9.60 8.21 -16.49
C THR A 233 -9.33 7.04 -17.44
N SER A 234 -9.01 5.86 -16.90
CA SER A 234 -8.82 4.66 -17.72
C SER A 234 -10.11 4.24 -18.43
N MET A 235 -11.25 4.30 -17.74
CA MET A 235 -12.55 4.00 -18.34
C MET A 235 -12.93 4.99 -19.45
N LEU A 236 -12.66 6.28 -19.26
CA LEU A 236 -12.90 7.32 -20.24
C LEU A 236 -11.96 7.19 -21.44
N ALA A 237 -10.68 6.91 -21.22
CA ALA A 237 -9.71 6.69 -22.30
C ALA A 237 -10.06 5.45 -23.14
N VAL A 238 -10.50 4.36 -22.49
CA VAL A 238 -11.04 3.19 -23.20
C VAL A 238 -12.26 3.60 -24.02
N SER A 239 -13.21 4.34 -23.43
CA SER A 239 -14.41 4.77 -24.15
C SER A 239 -14.12 5.63 -25.39
N SER A 240 -13.05 6.44 -25.36
CA SER A 240 -12.69 7.31 -26.50
C SER A 240 -12.00 6.57 -27.63
N VAL A 241 -11.23 5.50 -27.34
CA VAL A 241 -10.48 4.74 -28.37
C VAL A 241 -11.22 3.51 -28.86
N MET A 242 -12.23 3.04 -28.10
CA MET A 242 -13.03 1.87 -28.48
C MET A 242 -13.75 2.06 -29.82
N ALA A 243 -14.14 3.30 -30.16
CA ALA A 243 -14.77 3.61 -31.44
C ALA A 243 -13.83 3.44 -32.64
N ASP A 244 -12.52 3.49 -32.42
CA ASP A 244 -11.49 3.36 -33.46
C ASP A 244 -10.96 1.91 -33.59
N ALA A 245 -11.54 0.95 -32.87
CA ALA A 245 -11.12 -0.45 -32.94
C ALA A 245 -11.41 -1.05 -34.33
N THR A 246 -10.37 -1.52 -35.02
CA THR A 246 -10.45 -2.12 -36.37
C THR A 246 -10.42 -3.66 -36.36
N GLY A 247 -10.51 -4.26 -35.17
CA GLY A 247 -10.50 -5.72 -35.03
C GLY A 247 -11.70 -6.35 -35.74
N VAL A 248 -11.42 -7.31 -36.63
CA VAL A 248 -12.45 -8.14 -37.26
C VAL A 248 -12.60 -9.40 -36.40
N ASP A 249 -13.83 -9.73 -36.01
CA ASP A 249 -14.08 -10.96 -35.28
C ASP A 249 -13.84 -12.21 -36.16
N LEU A 250 -13.54 -13.35 -35.53
CA LEU A 250 -13.19 -14.58 -36.25
C LEU A 250 -14.36 -15.16 -37.06
N GLU A 251 -15.60 -14.87 -36.68
CA GLU A 251 -16.81 -15.34 -37.38
C GLU A 251 -17.01 -14.56 -38.69
N ALA A 252 -16.71 -13.27 -38.68
CA ALA A 252 -16.65 -12.40 -39.86
C ALA A 252 -15.44 -12.71 -40.75
N PHE A 253 -14.28 -13.08 -40.16
CA PHE A 253 -13.08 -13.44 -40.93
C PHE A 253 -13.17 -14.82 -41.59
N ARG A 254 -13.82 -15.81 -40.96
CA ARG A 254 -13.92 -17.18 -41.46
C ARG A 254 -15.37 -17.63 -41.57
N HIS A 255 -15.88 -17.65 -42.80
CA HIS A 255 -17.23 -18.14 -43.10
C HIS A 255 -17.45 -19.57 -42.56
N GLY A 256 -18.53 -19.75 -41.79
CA GLY A 256 -18.89 -21.03 -41.16
C GLY A 256 -18.15 -21.34 -39.86
N TYR A 257 -17.23 -20.48 -39.41
CA TYR A 257 -16.70 -20.54 -38.06
C TYR A 257 -17.74 -19.99 -37.07
N VAL A 258 -17.99 -20.73 -36.00
CA VAL A 258 -18.83 -20.30 -34.87
C VAL A 258 -17.97 -20.41 -33.63
N MET A 259 -17.79 -19.29 -32.93
CA MET A 259 -17.01 -19.26 -31.71
C MET A 259 -17.75 -20.07 -30.63
N PRO A 260 -17.14 -21.11 -30.05
CA PRO A 260 -17.79 -21.89 -29.00
C PRO A 260 -18.05 -21.00 -27.78
N ALA A 261 -19.30 -20.96 -27.30
CA ALA A 261 -19.69 -20.15 -26.16
C ALA A 261 -18.94 -20.53 -24.86
N ILE A 262 -18.47 -21.78 -24.75
CA ILE A 262 -17.69 -22.29 -23.61
C ILE A 262 -16.66 -23.30 -24.12
N VAL A 263 -15.38 -23.01 -23.96
CA VAL A 263 -14.29 -23.98 -24.17
C VAL A 263 -13.93 -24.58 -22.81
N ARG A 264 -14.39 -25.80 -22.51
CA ARG A 264 -14.00 -26.51 -21.29
C ARG A 264 -12.66 -27.22 -21.51
N ALA A 265 -11.65 -26.89 -20.71
CA ALA A 265 -10.41 -27.66 -20.66
C ALA A 265 -10.73 -29.12 -20.25
N ARG A 266 -10.31 -30.09 -21.06
CA ARG A 266 -10.34 -31.51 -20.66
C ARG A 266 -9.40 -31.66 -19.46
N ARG A 267 -9.94 -32.14 -18.34
CA ARG A 267 -9.12 -32.66 -17.24
C ARG A 267 -8.44 -33.94 -17.76
N SER A 268 -7.12 -33.92 -17.87
CA SER A 268 -6.27 -35.12 -17.93
C SER A 268 -6.19 -35.75 -16.56
#